data_AF-A0A7S0U1C8-F1
#
_entry.id   AF-A0A7S0U1C8-F1
#
_cell.length_a   1.000
_cell.length_b   1.000
_cell.length_c   1.000
_cell.angle_alpha   90.00
_cell.angle_beta   90.00
_cell.angle_gamma   90.00
#
_symmetry.space_group_name_H-M   'P 1'
#
loop_
_entity.id
_entity.type
_entity.pdbx_description
1 polymer ?
#
loop_
_entity_poly.entity_id
_entity_poly.type
_entity_poly.pdbx_seq_one_letter_code
_entity_poly.pdbx_strand_id
1 'polypeptide(L)'
;GNHRVQVFTAGGEYVRSIGSEGNEAGQFLCPFGLAVGAGGEILVADGDRNDVQVFSSEGGLVQTIGANGDSEVDLDSPYGVCVDGEGNVFVSCEGQSGEGMVLMLS
;
A
#
# COMPACT_ATOMS: atom_id res chain seq x y z
N GLY A 1 10.84 -4.19 11.06
CA GLY A 1 9.40 -4.48 10.86
C GLY A 1 9.23 -5.99 10.78
N ASN A 2 7.99 -6.48 10.75
CA ASN A 2 7.71 -7.91 10.57
C ASN A 2 7.04 -8.21 9.22
N HIS A 3 7.25 -7.34 8.22
CA HIS A 3 6.74 -7.52 6.84
C HIS A 3 5.25 -7.87 6.78
N ARG A 4 4.43 -7.18 7.59
CA ARG A 4 3.00 -7.44 7.71
C ARG A 4 2.25 -6.23 8.23
N VAL A 5 0.96 -6.16 7.88
CA VAL A 5 -0.02 -5.29 8.55
C VAL A 5 -0.68 -6.08 9.67
N GLN A 6 -0.96 -5.43 10.80
CA GLN A 6 -1.66 -6.03 11.94
C GLN A 6 -2.94 -5.25 12.22
N VAL A 7 -4.05 -5.99 12.34
CA VAL A 7 -5.37 -5.42 12.62
C VAL A 7 -5.70 -5.67 14.08
N PHE A 8 -6.10 -4.61 14.78
CA PHE A 8 -6.52 -4.64 16.17
C PHE A 8 -7.94 -4.11 16.32
N THR A 9 -8.64 -4.56 17.35
CA THR A 9 -9.89 -3.92 17.77
C THR A 9 -9.60 -2.53 18.33
N ALA A 10 -10.64 -1.69 18.49
CA ALA A 10 -10.51 -0.40 19.17
C ALA A 10 -10.03 -0.54 20.64
N GLY A 11 -10.22 -1.72 21.24
CA GLY A 11 -9.68 -2.07 22.56
C GLY A 11 -8.22 -2.54 22.55
N GLY A 12 -7.57 -2.62 21.38
CA GLY A 12 -6.18 -3.05 21.23
C GLY A 12 -5.97 -4.56 21.16
N GLU A 13 -7.04 -5.35 21.01
CA GLU A 13 -6.93 -6.80 20.89
C GLU A 13 -6.54 -7.20 19.47
N TYR A 14 -5.60 -8.14 19.33
CA TYR A 14 -5.18 -8.64 18.04
C TYR A 14 -6.32 -9.40 17.35
N VAL A 15 -6.61 -9.03 16.09
CA VAL A 15 -7.62 -9.68 15.26
C VAL A 15 -6.95 -10.62 14.26
N ARG A 16 -6.08 -10.06 13.41
CA ARG A 16 -5.38 -10.80 12.34
C ARG A 16 -4.19 -10.02 11.81
N SER A 17 -3.43 -10.65 10.93
CA SER A 17 -2.37 -10.02 10.14
C SER A 17 -2.60 -10.24 8.65
N ILE A 18 -2.06 -9.34 7.84
CA ILE A 18 -2.06 -9.42 6.38
C ILE A 18 -0.61 -9.45 5.92
N GLY A 19 -0.32 -10.38 5.01
CA GLY A 19 0.97 -10.58 4.38
C GLY A 19 2.06 -11.23 5.24
N SER A 20 3.18 -11.44 4.59
CA SER A 20 4.42 -12.01 5.12
C SER A 20 5.62 -11.43 4.35
N GLU A 21 6.84 -11.70 4.80
CA GLU A 21 8.04 -11.34 4.05
C GLU A 21 8.07 -12.03 2.68
N GLY A 22 8.42 -11.28 1.63
CA GLY A 22 8.75 -11.83 0.32
C GLY A 22 8.35 -10.97 -0.88
N ASN A 23 8.57 -11.53 -2.07
CA ASN A 23 8.44 -10.84 -3.35
C ASN A 23 7.16 -11.20 -4.13
N GLU A 24 6.33 -12.10 -3.61
CA GLU A 24 5.08 -12.48 -4.26
C GLU A 24 3.94 -11.51 -3.94
N ALA A 25 2.87 -11.61 -4.71
CA ALA A 25 1.64 -10.84 -4.48
C ALA A 25 1.07 -11.18 -3.08
N GLY A 26 0.77 -10.14 -2.29
CA GLY A 26 0.34 -10.28 -0.89
C GLY A 26 1.49 -10.39 0.10
N GLN A 27 2.74 -10.39 -0.35
CA GLN A 27 3.93 -10.32 0.51
C GLN A 27 4.51 -8.89 0.53
N PHE A 28 5.33 -8.63 1.55
CA PHE A 28 5.93 -7.33 1.80
C PHE A 28 7.45 -7.42 1.94
N LEU A 29 8.15 -6.38 1.48
CA LEU A 29 9.56 -6.15 1.77
C LEU A 29 9.71 -5.01 2.76
N CYS A 30 9.13 -3.84 2.48
CA CYS A 30 9.21 -2.68 3.37
C CYS A 30 7.89 -1.88 3.35
N PRO A 31 6.85 -2.36 4.06
CA PRO A 31 5.56 -1.68 4.09
C PRO A 31 5.67 -0.41 4.94
N PHE A 32 5.72 0.76 4.28
CA PHE A 32 5.95 2.07 4.92
C PHE A 32 4.65 2.78 5.32
N GLY A 33 3.65 2.76 4.45
CA GLY A 33 2.41 3.50 4.65
C GLY A 33 1.19 2.63 4.42
N LEU A 34 0.09 3.00 5.06
CA LEU A 34 -1.21 2.39 4.82
C LEU A 34 -2.34 3.41 4.85
N ALA A 35 -3.40 3.13 4.09
CA ALA A 35 -4.66 3.84 4.10
C ALA A 35 -5.81 2.85 4.11
N VAL A 36 -6.99 3.31 4.57
CA VAL A 36 -8.23 2.54 4.51
C VAL A 36 -9.23 3.30 3.66
N GLY A 37 -9.74 2.66 2.61
CA GLY A 37 -10.79 3.20 1.75
C GLY A 37 -12.15 3.20 2.42
N ALA A 38 -13.12 3.91 1.83
CA ALA A 38 -14.49 3.99 2.37
C ALA A 38 -15.21 2.63 2.37
N GLY A 39 -14.82 1.69 1.49
CA GLY A 39 -15.31 0.32 1.45
C GLY A 39 -14.61 -0.63 2.43
N GLY A 40 -13.61 -0.14 3.18
CA GLY A 40 -12.80 -0.96 4.08
C GLY A 40 -11.60 -1.62 3.40
N GLU A 41 -11.29 -1.26 2.15
CA GLU A 41 -10.07 -1.68 1.47
C GLU A 41 -8.85 -1.16 2.23
N ILE A 42 -7.81 -1.98 2.32
CA ILE A 42 -6.56 -1.64 2.99
C ILE A 42 -5.49 -1.49 1.91
N LEU A 43 -5.00 -0.28 1.71
CA LEU A 43 -3.94 0.03 0.78
C LEU A 43 -2.62 0.08 1.54
N VAL A 44 -1.59 -0.60 1.05
CA VAL A 44 -0.28 -0.67 1.69
C VAL A 44 0.79 -0.29 0.68
N ALA A 45 1.48 0.81 0.94
CA ALA A 45 2.65 1.23 0.18
C ALA A 45 3.88 0.45 0.66
N ASP A 46 4.51 -0.29 -0.25
CA ASP A 46 5.72 -1.03 0.01
C ASP A 46 6.89 -0.43 -0.79
N GLY A 47 7.78 0.23 -0.06
CA GLY A 47 8.87 1.02 -0.63
C GLY A 47 9.87 0.17 -1.41
N ASP A 48 10.24 -0.98 -0.88
CA ASP A 48 11.26 -1.83 -1.51
C ASP A 48 10.69 -2.68 -2.66
N ARG A 49 9.36 -2.82 -2.70
CA ARG A 49 8.64 -3.45 -3.82
C ARG A 49 8.23 -2.46 -4.91
N ASN A 50 8.37 -1.15 -4.65
CA ASN A 50 7.89 -0.10 -5.55
C ASN A 50 6.41 -0.27 -5.89
N ASP A 51 5.58 -0.73 -4.94
CA ASP A 51 4.16 -0.94 -5.18
C ASP A 51 3.25 -0.45 -4.07
N VAL A 52 1.97 -0.26 -4.41
CA VAL A 52 0.87 -0.17 -3.46
C VAL A 52 -0.03 -1.38 -3.68
N GLN A 53 -0.14 -2.23 -2.66
CA GLN A 53 -1.04 -3.39 -2.69
C GLN A 53 -2.36 -3.07 -2.00
N VAL A 54 -3.47 -3.37 -2.68
CA VAL A 54 -4.84 -3.14 -2.19
C VAL A 54 -5.43 -4.47 -1.74
N PHE A 55 -5.85 -4.53 -0.48
CA PHE A 55 -6.49 -5.70 0.14
C PHE A 55 -7.95 -5.39 0.49
N SER A 56 -8.80 -6.42 0.51
CA SER A 56 -10.15 -6.30 1.03
C SER A 56 -10.16 -6.09 2.55
N SER A 57 -11.33 -5.76 3.10
CA SER A 57 -11.57 -5.66 4.55
C SER A 57 -11.34 -6.96 5.32
N GLU A 58 -11.17 -8.09 4.63
CA GLU A 58 -10.86 -9.42 5.18
C GLU A 58 -9.37 -9.77 5.01
N GLY A 59 -8.62 -8.99 4.22
CA GLY A 59 -7.20 -9.19 3.97
C GLY A 59 -6.87 -10.01 2.71
N GLY A 60 -7.84 -10.24 1.82
CA GLY A 60 -7.56 -10.84 0.51
C GLY A 60 -7.00 -9.79 -0.45
N LEU A 61 -5.93 -10.11 -1.18
CA LEU A 61 -5.38 -9.20 -2.18
C LEU A 61 -6.38 -8.98 -3.31
N VAL A 62 -6.65 -7.72 -3.65
CA VAL A 62 -7.58 -7.29 -4.70
C VAL A 62 -6.81 -6.87 -5.95
N GLN A 63 -5.83 -5.99 -5.80
CA GLN A 63 -5.00 -5.48 -6.90
C GLN A 63 -3.67 -4.92 -6.38
N THR A 64 -2.75 -4.66 -7.31
CA THR A 64 -1.48 -3.99 -7.07
C THR A 64 -1.35 -2.81 -8.02
N ILE A 65 -0.82 -1.70 -7.51
CA ILE A 65 -0.55 -0.47 -8.23
C ILE A 65 0.97 -0.26 -8.24
N GLY A 66 1.58 -0.01 -9.39
CA GLY A 66 2.97 0.44 -9.46
C GLY A 66 4.06 -0.63 -9.57
N ALA A 67 3.75 -1.93 -9.68
CA ALA A 67 4.76 -2.96 -9.98
C ALA A 67 4.39 -3.85 -11.18
N ASN A 68 5.40 -4.13 -12.01
CA ASN A 68 5.41 -5.07 -13.12
C ASN A 68 4.42 -4.79 -14.27
N GLY A 69 4.77 -3.82 -15.12
CA GLY A 69 4.32 -3.80 -16.52
C GLY A 69 3.24 -2.80 -16.89
N ASP A 70 2.62 -2.12 -15.92
CA ASP A 70 1.82 -0.92 -16.18
C ASP A 70 2.75 0.29 -16.27
N SER A 71 3.20 0.58 -17.49
CA SER A 71 4.16 1.66 -17.81
C SER A 71 3.66 3.08 -17.49
N GLU A 72 2.42 3.23 -17.03
CA GLU A 72 1.84 4.53 -16.70
C GLU A 72 2.01 4.93 -15.24
N VAL A 73 2.36 3.99 -14.35
CA VAL A 73 2.52 4.26 -12.91
C VAL A 73 3.85 3.69 -12.42
N ASP A 74 4.86 4.56 -12.36
CA ASP A 74 6.17 4.26 -11.80
C ASP A 74 6.25 4.83 -10.37
N LEU A 75 6.19 3.94 -9.37
CA LEU A 75 6.27 4.30 -7.95
C LEU A 75 7.68 4.01 -7.45
N ASP A 76 8.58 5.00 -7.50
CA ASP A 76 9.89 4.84 -6.88
C ASP A 76 9.78 5.04 -5.36
N SER A 77 10.04 3.98 -4.59
CA SER A 77 10.08 3.98 -3.13
C SER A 77 8.85 4.66 -2.49
N PRO A 78 7.61 4.16 -2.72
CA PRO A 78 6.41 4.74 -2.15
C PRO A 78 6.43 4.71 -0.62
N TYR A 79 6.06 5.83 0.00
CA TYR A 79 6.03 6.00 1.47
C TYR A 79 4.61 6.08 2.01
N GLY A 80 3.98 7.25 1.86
CA GLY A 80 2.63 7.52 2.31
C GLY A 80 1.60 7.24 1.23
N VAL A 81 0.44 6.74 1.66
CA VAL A 81 -0.75 6.59 0.83
C VAL A 81 -1.93 7.23 1.56
N CYS A 82 -2.82 7.91 0.83
CA CYS A 82 -4.12 8.32 1.33
C CYS A 82 -5.21 8.18 0.26
N VAL A 83 -6.45 8.17 0.70
CA VAL A 83 -7.64 8.04 -0.15
C VAL A 83 -8.59 9.18 0.19
N ASP A 84 -9.12 9.87 -0.83
CA ASP A 84 -10.12 10.92 -0.63
C ASP A 84 -11.56 10.37 -0.58
N GLY A 85 -12.54 11.28 -0.49
CA GLY A 85 -13.96 10.90 -0.42
C GLY A 85 -14.55 10.40 -1.74
N GLU A 86 -13.85 10.58 -2.87
CA GLU A 86 -14.26 10.09 -4.19
C GLU A 86 -13.62 8.74 -4.51
N GLY A 87 -12.63 8.31 -3.70
CA GLY A 87 -11.91 7.06 -3.89
C GLY A 87 -10.59 7.21 -4.64
N ASN A 88 -10.15 8.45 -4.93
CA ASN A 88 -8.87 8.68 -5.58
C ASN A 88 -7.73 8.32 -4.61
N VAL A 89 -6.68 7.70 -5.15
CA VAL A 89 -5.51 7.27 -4.37
C VAL A 89 -4.35 8.22 -4.62
N PHE A 90 -3.77 8.72 -3.54
CA PHE A 90 -2.61 9.60 -3.56
C PHE A 90 -1.44 8.84 -2.94
N VAL A 91 -0.31 8.80 -3.66
CA VAL A 91 0.90 8.12 -3.19
C VAL A 91 2.05 9.10 -3.22
N SER A 92 2.76 9.23 -2.11
CA SER A 92 4.03 9.96 -2.06
C SER A 92 5.19 9.01 -2.36
N CYS A 93 5.98 9.32 -3.37
CA CYS A 93 7.13 8.53 -3.80
C CYS A 93 8.39 9.39 -3.79
N GLU A 94 9.56 8.75 -3.81
CA GLU A 94 10.76 9.44 -4.27
C GLU A 94 10.55 9.86 -5.73
N GLY A 95 10.84 11.12 -6.07
CA GLY A 95 10.88 11.53 -7.46
C GLY A 95 12.19 11.06 -8.07
N GLN A 96 12.20 10.80 -9.38
CA GLN A 96 13.39 10.35 -10.14
C GLN A 96 14.55 11.38 -10.16
N SER A 97 14.43 12.50 -9.43
CA SER A 97 15.45 13.52 -9.22
C SER A 97 15.71 13.89 -7.74
N GLY A 98 15.20 13.11 -6.78
CA GLY A 98 15.41 13.39 -5.34
C GLY A 98 14.48 14.45 -4.73
N GLU A 99 13.37 14.79 -5.38
CA GLU A 99 12.28 15.59 -4.78
C GLU A 99 11.05 14.69 -4.61
N GLY A 100 10.37 14.76 -3.47
CA GLY A 100 9.18 13.94 -3.22
C GLY A 100 8.05 14.29 -4.19
N MET A 101 7.50 13.30 -4.91
CA MET A 101 6.41 13.48 -5.86
C MET A 101 5.14 12.85 -5.30
N VAL A 102 4.01 13.57 -5.37
CA VAL A 102 2.68 13.00 -5.09
C VAL A 102 2.05 12.66 -6.42
N LEU A 103 1.84 11.36 -6.67
CA LEU A 103 1.11 10.88 -7.84
C LEU A 103 -0.37 10.75 -7.48
N MET A 104 -1.23 11.32 -8.33
CA MET A 104 -2.67 11.10 -8.27
C MET A 104 -3.04 9.98 -9.23
N LEU A 105 -3.77 8.99 -8.74
CA LEU A 105 -4.31 7.91 -9.53
C LEU A 105 -5.83 8.04 -9.51
N SER A 106 -6.43 8.22 -10.69
CA SER A 106 -7.89 8.36 -10.91
C SER A 106 -8.47 7.14 -11.60
#